data_AF-A0A1Y0EB91-F1
#
_entry.id   AF-A0A1Y0EB91-F1
#
_cell.length_a   1.000
_cell.length_b   1.000
_cell.length_c   1.000
_cell.angle_alpha   90.00
_cell.angle_beta   90.00
_cell.angle_gamma   90.00
#
_symmetry.space_group_name_H-M   'P 1'
#
loop_
_entity.id
_entity.type
_entity.pdbx_description
1 polymer ?
#
loop_
_entity_poly.entity_id
_entity_poly.type
_entity_poly.pdbx_seq_one_letter_code
_entity_poly.pdbx_strand_id
1 'polypeptide(L)'
;MPKQPKLPDPARFGIQSFAELLSARPAVLGEVPGSFDAFREGLIASLIPVTPYECVVAENLIAIEWELVQRRRMHNAEMREDLRFRIKRAVEAHYKVIHDAALDADWRAFIDAGGYKNDWEEPHLPSKDAADAFKRALDDRCMTSDPAALAELEADVSALGISTVTLMSAAYASTSGALAKHDAKIPELERRRREVRRDYDALQSVRPLEHRRADHDIPDAEVIGQ
;
A
#
# COMPACT_ATOMS: atom_id res chain seq x y z
N MET A 1 -1.43 -56.83 16.59
CA MET A 1 -1.85 -55.43 16.86
C MET A 1 -0.66 -54.52 16.62
N PRO A 2 -0.71 -53.54 15.71
CA PRO A 2 0.39 -52.61 15.53
C PRO A 2 0.47 -51.70 16.76
N LYS A 3 1.65 -51.64 17.38
CA LYS A 3 1.92 -50.73 18.51
C LYS A 3 1.75 -49.29 18.00
N GLN A 4 0.80 -48.55 18.56
CA GLN A 4 0.72 -47.12 18.32
C GLN A 4 2.06 -46.48 18.73
N PRO A 5 2.75 -45.78 17.82
CA PRO A 5 3.99 -45.10 18.17
C PRO A 5 3.69 -44.06 19.25
N LYS A 6 4.42 -44.13 20.37
CA LYS A 6 4.39 -43.07 21.38
C LYS A 6 4.81 -41.76 20.71
N LEU A 7 3.92 -40.77 20.69
CA LEU A 7 4.25 -39.43 20.25
C LEU A 7 5.39 -38.86 21.13
N PRO A 8 6.40 -38.19 20.55
CA PRO A 8 7.47 -37.58 21.33
C PRO A 8 6.92 -36.53 22.30
N ASP A 9 7.48 -36.49 23.51
CA ASP A 9 7.17 -35.46 24.51
C ASP A 9 7.70 -34.09 24.06
N PRO A 10 6.83 -33.08 23.83
CA PRO A 10 7.24 -31.73 23.40
C PRO A 10 8.19 -31.05 24.39
N ALA A 11 8.05 -31.35 25.69
CA ALA A 11 8.87 -30.75 26.74
C ALA A 11 10.36 -31.10 26.61
N ARG A 12 10.69 -32.19 25.89
CA ARG A 12 12.09 -32.55 25.57
C ARG A 12 12.80 -31.55 24.67
N PHE A 13 12.04 -30.72 23.95
CA PHE A 13 12.59 -29.70 23.06
C PHE A 13 12.60 -28.31 23.71
N GLY A 14 12.16 -28.18 24.97
CA GLY A 14 12.05 -26.88 25.65
C GLY A 14 10.94 -26.00 25.10
N ILE A 15 9.95 -26.60 24.42
CA ILE A 15 8.87 -25.91 23.73
C ILE A 15 7.54 -26.31 24.39
N GLN A 16 6.76 -25.34 24.89
CA GLN A 16 5.47 -25.61 25.54
C GLN A 16 4.31 -25.67 24.55
N SER A 17 4.48 -25.09 23.37
CA SER A 17 3.47 -25.16 22.31
C SER A 17 4.13 -25.05 20.93
N PHE A 18 3.49 -25.64 19.92
CA PHE A 18 3.98 -25.54 18.55
C PHE A 18 4.11 -24.08 18.06
N ALA A 19 3.36 -23.14 18.65
CA ALA A 19 3.47 -21.72 18.36
C ALA A 19 4.83 -21.11 18.75
N GLU A 20 5.57 -21.67 19.71
CA GLU A 20 6.90 -21.19 20.07
C GLU A 20 7.96 -21.49 19.00
N LEU A 21 7.68 -22.41 18.07
CA LEU A 21 8.53 -22.64 16.90
C LEU A 21 8.36 -21.57 15.83
N LEU A 22 7.29 -20.78 15.90
CA LEU A 22 7.04 -19.69 14.97
C LEU A 22 7.70 -18.42 15.52
N SER A 23 8.57 -17.81 14.72
CA SER A 23 9.19 -16.54 15.10
C SER A 23 8.11 -15.47 15.27
N ALA A 24 7.99 -14.90 16.47
CA ALA A 24 7.13 -13.75 16.70
C ALA A 24 7.54 -12.60 15.77
N ARG A 25 6.57 -12.06 15.03
CA ARG A 25 6.80 -10.94 14.13
C ARG A 25 6.82 -9.64 14.95
N PRO A 26 7.95 -8.91 15.03
CA PRO A 26 7.94 -7.60 15.68
C PRO A 26 7.11 -6.60 14.87
N ALA A 27 6.44 -5.69 15.56
CA ALA A 27 5.74 -4.58 14.92
C ALA A 27 6.74 -3.71 14.14
N VAL A 28 6.36 -3.31 12.91
CA VAL A 28 7.19 -2.47 12.05
C VAL A 28 6.69 -1.03 12.11
N LEU A 29 7.61 -0.05 12.19
CA LEU A 29 7.26 1.37 12.13
C LEU A 29 6.48 1.69 10.84
N GLY A 30 5.38 2.43 10.98
CA GLY A 30 4.46 2.77 9.87
C GLY A 30 3.28 1.81 9.73
N GLU A 31 3.29 0.65 10.39
CA GLU A 31 2.10 -0.18 10.54
C GLU A 31 1.13 0.40 11.57
N VAL A 32 -0.16 0.14 11.39
CA VAL A 32 -1.15 0.45 12.41
C VAL A 32 -0.96 -0.55 13.55
N PRO A 33 -0.74 -0.11 14.80
CA PRO A 33 -0.57 -1.04 15.92
C PRO A 33 -1.73 -2.03 16.04
N GLY A 34 -1.42 -3.32 16.26
CA GLY A 34 -2.41 -4.40 16.37
C GLY A 34 -3.08 -4.84 15.08
N SER A 35 -2.85 -4.15 13.95
CA SER A 35 -3.49 -4.51 12.67
C SER A 35 -3.07 -5.89 12.14
N PHE A 36 -1.82 -6.29 12.36
CA PHE A 36 -1.34 -7.63 11.99
C PHE A 36 -2.04 -8.71 12.81
N ASP A 37 -2.17 -8.50 14.13
CA ASP A 37 -2.78 -9.51 15.01
C ASP A 37 -4.25 -9.70 14.69
N ALA A 38 -5.00 -8.61 14.51
CA ALA A 38 -6.41 -8.69 14.09
C ALA A 38 -6.56 -9.37 12.71
N PHE A 39 -5.65 -9.07 11.77
CA PHE A 39 -5.63 -9.71 10.45
C PHE A 39 -5.35 -11.22 10.53
N ARG A 40 -4.35 -11.59 11.33
CA ARG A 40 -3.95 -12.98 11.58
C ARG A 40 -5.08 -13.76 12.24
N GLU A 41 -5.71 -13.22 13.28
CA GLU A 41 -6.84 -13.84 13.98
C GLU A 41 -8.00 -14.14 13.03
N GLY A 42 -8.40 -13.16 12.20
CA GLY A 42 -9.47 -13.34 11.23
C GLY A 42 -9.18 -14.41 10.18
N LEU A 43 -7.93 -14.47 9.67
CA LEU A 43 -7.53 -15.50 8.71
C LEU A 43 -7.38 -16.89 9.34
N ILE A 44 -6.80 -17.00 10.54
CA ILE A 44 -6.74 -18.28 11.26
C ILE A 44 -8.15 -18.82 11.49
N ALA A 45 -9.09 -17.99 11.93
CA ALA A 45 -10.48 -18.39 12.14
C ALA A 45 -11.16 -18.87 10.85
N SER A 46 -10.77 -18.31 9.70
CA SER A 46 -11.31 -18.72 8.39
C SER A 46 -10.66 -19.99 7.85
N LEU A 47 -9.37 -20.21 8.14
CA LEU A 47 -8.61 -21.37 7.68
C LEU A 47 -8.94 -22.61 8.51
N ILE A 48 -9.21 -22.44 9.81
CA ILE A 48 -9.54 -23.52 10.75
C ILE A 48 -8.48 -24.63 10.70
N PRO A 49 -7.17 -24.32 10.91
CA PRO A 49 -6.15 -25.35 10.98
C PRO A 49 -6.37 -26.22 12.23
N VAL A 50 -6.32 -27.54 12.06
CA VAL A 50 -6.57 -28.53 13.12
C VAL A 50 -5.28 -29.25 13.49
N THR A 51 -4.43 -29.54 12.50
CA THR A 51 -3.13 -30.19 12.77
C THR A 51 -2.01 -29.16 12.96
N PRO A 52 -0.95 -29.47 13.74
CA PRO A 52 0.19 -28.56 13.88
C PRO A 52 0.83 -28.16 12.54
N TYR A 53 0.86 -29.09 11.58
CA TYR A 53 1.39 -28.80 10.25
C TYR A 53 0.47 -27.86 9.44
N GLU A 54 -0.85 -28.06 9.51
CA GLU A 54 -1.81 -27.10 8.95
C GLU A 54 -1.63 -25.70 9.57
N CYS A 55 -1.32 -25.61 10.87
CA CYS A 55 -1.01 -24.32 11.51
C CYS A 55 0.22 -23.65 10.88
N VAL A 56 1.31 -24.39 10.59
CA VAL A 56 2.49 -23.82 9.89
C VAL A 56 2.10 -23.26 8.53
N VAL A 57 1.38 -24.05 7.74
CA VAL A 57 1.02 -23.67 6.37
C VAL A 57 0.04 -22.50 6.38
N ALA A 58 -0.91 -22.47 7.32
CA ALA A 58 -1.81 -21.35 7.53
C ALA A 58 -1.06 -20.07 7.91
N GLU A 59 -0.13 -20.13 8.85
CA GLU A 59 0.68 -18.97 9.28
C GLU A 59 1.58 -18.46 8.14
N ASN A 60 2.14 -19.35 7.31
CA ASN A 60 2.87 -18.96 6.11
C ASN A 60 1.96 -18.25 5.08
N LEU A 61 0.74 -18.77 4.87
CA LEU A 61 -0.24 -18.11 4.01
C LEU A 61 -0.59 -16.71 4.54
N ILE A 62 -0.85 -16.58 5.84
CA ILE A 62 -1.14 -15.31 6.51
C ILE A 62 0.01 -14.31 6.36
N ALA A 63 1.25 -14.77 6.53
CA ALA A 63 2.43 -13.93 6.35
C ALA A 63 2.52 -13.38 4.91
N ILE A 64 2.25 -14.20 3.90
CA ILE A 64 2.24 -13.78 2.49
C ILE A 64 1.11 -12.78 2.22
N GLU A 65 -0.09 -13.06 2.72
CA GLU A 65 -1.24 -12.17 2.56
C GLU A 65 -1.00 -10.82 3.25
N TRP A 66 -0.39 -10.82 4.44
CA TRP A 66 0.01 -9.60 5.11
C TRP A 66 1.05 -8.81 4.33
N GLU A 67 2.08 -9.48 3.79
CA GLU A 67 3.08 -8.82 2.95
C GLU A 67 2.44 -8.22 1.69
N LEU A 68 1.45 -8.87 1.08
CA LEU A 68 0.68 -8.32 -0.05
C LEU A 68 -0.06 -7.04 0.34
N VAL A 69 -0.76 -7.04 1.48
CA VAL A 69 -1.46 -5.84 2.00
C VAL A 69 -0.47 -4.70 2.23
N GLN A 70 0.66 -4.98 2.89
CA GLN A 70 1.69 -3.97 3.14
C GLN A 70 2.32 -3.46 1.85
N ARG A 71 2.59 -4.32 0.87
CA ARG A 71 3.15 -3.90 -0.43
C ARG A 71 2.20 -3.03 -1.23
N ARG A 72 0.91 -3.34 -1.24
CA ARG A 72 -0.10 -2.47 -1.90
C ARG A 72 -0.19 -1.12 -1.21
N ARG A 73 -0.12 -1.08 0.12
CA ARG A 73 -0.08 0.18 0.89
C ARG A 73 1.17 1.00 0.57
N MET A 74 2.35 0.39 0.59
CA MET A 74 3.62 1.05 0.24
C MET A 74 3.62 1.52 -1.22
N HIS A 75 3.15 0.70 -2.15
CA HIS A 75 2.97 1.06 -3.55
C HIS A 75 2.09 2.31 -3.69
N ASN A 76 0.93 2.34 -3.03
CA ASN A 76 0.01 3.48 -3.10
C ASN A 76 0.61 4.75 -2.48
N ALA A 77 1.36 4.63 -1.38
CA ALA A 77 2.07 5.75 -0.78
C ALA A 77 3.13 6.33 -1.73
N GLU A 78 3.93 5.45 -2.34
CA GLU A 78 4.95 5.84 -3.32
C GLU A 78 4.32 6.47 -4.57
N MET A 79 3.19 5.94 -5.06
CA MET A 79 2.47 6.48 -6.21
C MET A 79 2.00 7.91 -5.94
N ARG A 80 1.44 8.15 -4.74
CA ARG A 80 1.01 9.50 -4.34
C ARG A 80 2.18 10.47 -4.23
N GLU A 81 3.32 10.00 -3.71
CA GLU A 81 4.54 10.78 -3.60
C GLU A 81 5.11 11.17 -4.99
N ASP A 82 5.23 10.20 -5.90
CA ASP A 82 5.70 10.44 -7.26
C ASP A 82 4.76 11.37 -8.02
N LEU A 83 3.44 11.17 -7.89
CA LEU A 83 2.45 12.05 -8.49
C LEU A 83 2.56 13.48 -7.94
N ARG A 84 2.73 13.66 -6.63
CA ARG A 84 2.96 14.99 -6.01
C ARG A 84 4.19 15.67 -6.62
N PHE A 85 5.31 14.94 -6.70
CA PHE A 85 6.54 15.46 -7.28
C PHE A 85 6.34 15.91 -8.74
N ARG A 86 5.64 15.09 -9.55
CA ARG A 86 5.33 15.42 -10.94
C ARG A 86 4.44 16.65 -11.07
N ILE A 87 3.41 16.77 -10.23
CA ILE A 87 2.54 17.95 -10.20
C ILE A 87 3.36 19.20 -9.87
N LYS A 88 4.23 19.16 -8.85
CA LYS A 88 5.12 20.29 -8.52
C LYS A 88 5.97 20.74 -9.69
N ARG A 89 6.56 19.79 -10.44
CA ARG A 89 7.36 20.10 -11.63
C ARG A 89 6.52 20.68 -12.77
N ALA A 90 5.32 20.17 -12.97
CA ALA A 90 4.41 20.68 -13.99
C ALA A 90 3.94 22.11 -13.66
N VAL A 91 3.62 22.39 -12.40
CA VAL A 91 3.29 23.74 -11.89
C VAL A 91 4.46 24.69 -12.09
N GLU A 92 5.68 24.27 -11.75
CA GLU A 92 6.88 25.08 -11.99
C GLU A 92 7.08 25.41 -13.47
N ALA A 93 6.92 24.42 -14.34
CA ALA A 93 7.03 24.62 -15.78
C ALA A 93 5.95 25.59 -16.30
N HIS A 94 4.71 25.48 -15.83
CA HIS A 94 3.62 26.38 -16.18
C HIS A 94 3.95 27.83 -15.81
N TYR A 95 4.30 28.09 -14.56
CA TYR A 95 4.61 29.45 -14.11
C TYR A 95 5.90 29.99 -14.70
N LYS A 96 6.88 29.14 -15.03
CA LYS A 96 8.09 29.55 -15.75
C LYS A 96 7.75 30.11 -17.13
N VAL A 97 6.83 29.49 -17.88
CA VAL A 97 6.39 30.02 -19.19
C VAL A 97 5.79 31.41 -19.05
N ILE A 98 4.96 31.62 -18.03
CA ILE A 98 4.35 32.93 -17.75
C ILE A 98 5.43 33.95 -17.35
N HIS A 99 6.35 33.55 -16.48
CA HIS A 99 7.45 34.38 -16.01
C HIS A 99 8.35 34.83 -17.16
N ASP A 100 8.83 33.88 -17.98
CA ASP A 100 9.71 34.16 -19.10
C ASP A 100 9.01 35.11 -20.11
N ALA A 101 7.71 34.91 -20.39
CA ALA A 101 6.95 35.78 -21.28
C ALA A 101 6.78 37.22 -20.74
N ALA A 102 6.56 37.38 -19.44
CA ALA A 102 6.47 38.68 -18.79
C ALA A 102 7.83 39.39 -18.77
N LEU A 103 8.89 38.66 -18.43
CA LEU A 103 10.25 39.18 -18.43
C LEU A 103 10.68 39.66 -19.82
N ASP A 104 10.34 38.88 -20.85
CA ASP A 104 10.54 39.24 -22.25
C ASP A 104 9.79 40.53 -22.64
N ALA A 105 8.58 40.73 -22.13
CA ALA A 105 7.78 41.92 -22.40
C ALA A 105 8.37 43.16 -21.71
N ASP A 106 8.75 43.04 -20.43
CA ASP A 106 9.36 44.12 -19.67
C ASP A 106 10.73 44.50 -20.25
N TRP A 107 11.52 43.51 -20.65
CA TRP A 107 12.79 43.72 -21.33
C TRP A 107 12.62 44.52 -22.63
N ARG A 108 11.63 44.15 -23.47
CA ARG A 108 11.33 44.90 -24.71
C ARG A 108 10.93 46.34 -24.40
N ALA A 109 10.06 46.56 -23.43
CA ALA A 109 9.62 47.90 -23.03
C ALA A 109 10.79 48.78 -22.53
N PHE A 110 11.73 48.20 -21.79
CA PHE A 110 12.91 48.90 -21.30
C PHE A 110 13.89 49.28 -22.41
N ILE A 111 14.12 48.38 -23.37
CA ILE A 111 14.93 48.68 -24.56
C ILE A 111 14.27 49.77 -25.41
N ASP A 112 12.95 49.71 -25.62
CA ASP A 112 12.20 50.72 -26.37
C ASP A 112 12.23 52.10 -25.69
N ALA A 113 12.35 52.14 -24.35
CA ALA A 113 12.56 53.35 -23.56
C ALA A 113 14.02 53.89 -23.63
N GLY A 114 14.91 53.24 -24.37
CA GLY A 114 16.31 53.62 -24.52
C GLY A 114 17.23 53.07 -23.44
N GLY A 115 16.78 52.08 -22.65
CA GLY A 115 17.60 51.41 -21.65
C GLY A 115 18.70 50.56 -22.27
N TYR A 116 19.80 50.38 -21.53
CA TYR A 116 20.90 49.50 -21.91
C TYR A 116 20.97 48.30 -20.98
N LYS A 117 21.49 47.17 -21.48
CA LYS A 117 21.57 45.91 -20.71
C LYS A 117 22.23 46.03 -19.34
N ASN A 118 23.23 46.90 -19.21
CA ASN A 118 23.95 47.07 -17.95
C ASN A 118 23.12 47.80 -16.89
N ASP A 119 22.09 48.53 -17.32
CA ASP A 119 21.17 49.30 -16.46
C ASP A 119 19.88 48.51 -16.19
N TRP A 120 19.81 47.25 -16.62
CA TRP A 120 18.63 46.41 -16.44
C TRP A 120 18.59 45.81 -15.04
N GLU A 121 17.50 46.09 -14.33
CA GLU A 121 17.14 45.44 -13.08
C GLU A 121 15.96 44.51 -13.36
N GLU A 122 16.18 43.20 -13.17
CA GLU A 122 15.13 42.20 -13.38
C GLU A 122 13.94 42.44 -12.43
N PRO A 123 12.73 42.66 -12.95
CA PRO A 123 11.57 42.95 -12.12
C PRO A 123 11.17 41.71 -11.32
N HIS A 124 10.68 41.94 -10.10
CA HIS A 124 9.99 40.89 -9.36
C HIS A 124 8.63 40.61 -10.00
N LEU A 125 8.46 39.40 -10.50
CA LEU A 125 7.23 38.98 -11.17
C LEU A 125 6.34 38.13 -10.23
N PRO A 126 5.04 38.46 -10.10
CA PRO A 126 4.10 37.72 -9.24
C PRO A 126 3.96 36.22 -9.55
N SER A 127 4.32 35.80 -10.77
CA SER A 127 4.27 34.40 -11.21
C SER A 127 5.15 33.48 -10.35
N LYS A 128 6.27 33.98 -9.82
CA LYS A 128 7.16 33.21 -8.95
C LYS A 128 6.52 32.94 -7.58
N ASP A 129 5.92 33.97 -6.98
CA ASP A 129 5.22 33.85 -5.70
C ASP A 129 3.99 32.95 -5.82
N ALA A 130 3.25 33.04 -6.93
CA ALA A 130 2.12 32.17 -7.21
C ALA A 130 2.52 30.70 -7.34
N ALA A 131 3.65 30.40 -8.00
CA ALA A 131 4.18 29.04 -8.10
C ALA A 131 4.54 28.47 -6.72
N ASP A 132 5.24 29.26 -5.89
CA ASP A 132 5.65 28.83 -4.55
C ASP A 132 4.45 28.66 -3.61
N ALA A 133 3.47 29.56 -3.68
CA ALA A 133 2.22 29.44 -2.92
C ALA A 133 1.45 28.17 -3.30
N PHE A 134 1.33 27.87 -4.60
CA PHE A 134 0.67 26.65 -5.08
C PHE A 134 1.40 25.40 -4.60
N LYS A 135 2.74 25.35 -4.72
CA LYS A 135 3.54 24.20 -4.29
C LYS A 135 3.42 23.94 -2.79
N ARG A 136 3.36 24.99 -1.96
CA ARG A 136 3.13 24.86 -0.51
C ARG A 136 1.74 24.31 -0.22
N ALA A 137 0.70 24.88 -0.83
CA ALA A 137 -0.67 24.38 -0.66
C ALA A 137 -0.83 22.93 -1.12
N LEU A 138 -0.11 22.53 -2.16
CA LEU A 138 -0.08 21.15 -2.65
C LEU A 138 0.50 20.18 -1.61
N ASP A 139 1.53 20.56 -0.85
CA ASP A 139 2.09 19.67 0.18
C ASP A 139 1.07 19.35 1.28
N ASP A 140 0.29 20.34 1.69
CA ASP A 140 -0.74 20.18 2.71
C ASP A 140 -1.93 19.35 2.19
N ARG A 141 -2.34 19.58 0.94
CA ARG A 141 -3.55 19.00 0.36
C ARG A 141 -3.35 17.61 -0.25
N CYS A 142 -2.18 17.33 -0.82
CA CYS A 142 -1.96 16.10 -1.59
C CYS A 142 -1.97 14.83 -0.72
N MET A 143 -1.67 14.95 0.58
CA MET A 143 -1.57 13.82 1.50
C MET A 143 -2.86 13.52 2.29
N THR A 144 -3.92 14.32 2.11
CA THR A 144 -5.25 14.06 2.69
C THR A 144 -5.89 12.78 2.17
N SER A 145 -6.84 12.21 2.93
CA SER A 145 -7.72 11.13 2.46
C SER A 145 -9.16 11.61 2.18
N ASP A 146 -9.42 12.92 2.33
CA ASP A 146 -10.72 13.53 2.08
C ASP A 146 -10.98 13.66 0.55
N PRO A 147 -12.01 12.97 0.01
CA PRO A 147 -12.34 13.04 -1.41
C PRO A 147 -12.72 14.44 -1.89
N ALA A 148 -13.35 15.27 -1.04
CA ALA A 148 -13.76 16.62 -1.42
C ALA A 148 -12.53 17.52 -1.63
N ALA A 149 -11.60 17.53 -0.66
CA ALA A 149 -10.35 18.26 -0.78
C ALA A 149 -9.49 17.82 -1.99
N LEU A 150 -9.51 16.52 -2.34
CA LEU A 150 -8.81 16.01 -3.52
C LEU A 150 -9.47 16.46 -4.83
N ALA A 151 -10.80 16.52 -4.90
CA ALA A 151 -11.52 17.00 -6.08
C ALA A 151 -11.28 18.50 -6.32
N GLU A 152 -11.21 19.30 -5.26
CA GLU A 152 -10.82 20.71 -5.37
C GLU A 152 -9.39 20.86 -5.88
N LEU A 153 -8.45 20.05 -5.38
CA LEU A 153 -7.06 20.08 -5.82
C LEU A 153 -6.94 19.69 -7.30
N GLU A 154 -7.69 18.68 -7.73
CA GLU A 154 -7.77 18.27 -9.13
C GLU A 154 -8.28 19.41 -10.02
N ALA A 155 -9.32 20.14 -9.58
CA ALA A 155 -9.84 21.30 -10.30
C ALA A 155 -8.80 22.43 -10.40
N ASP A 156 -8.07 22.72 -9.32
CA ASP A 156 -7.02 23.74 -9.30
C ASP A 156 -5.86 23.38 -10.26
N VAL A 157 -5.42 22.12 -10.25
CA VAL A 157 -4.36 21.63 -11.15
C VAL A 157 -4.84 21.66 -12.61
N SER A 158 -6.09 21.27 -12.85
CA SER A 158 -6.72 21.30 -14.17
C SER A 158 -6.86 22.72 -14.73
N ALA A 159 -7.15 23.71 -13.87
CA ALA A 159 -7.22 25.12 -14.25
C ALA A 159 -5.87 25.67 -14.78
N LEU A 160 -4.74 25.08 -14.37
CA LEU A 160 -3.41 25.37 -14.92
C LEU A 160 -3.13 24.66 -16.26
N GLY A 161 -4.08 23.89 -16.79
CA GLY A 161 -3.93 23.07 -17.99
C GLY A 161 -3.14 21.79 -17.77
N ILE A 162 -2.96 21.36 -16.52
CA ILE A 162 -2.19 20.18 -16.16
C ILE A 162 -3.13 18.98 -15.98
N SER A 163 -2.91 17.91 -16.74
CA SER A 163 -3.68 16.66 -16.61
C SER A 163 -3.02 15.71 -15.61
N THR A 164 -3.63 15.51 -14.44
CA THR A 164 -3.10 14.58 -13.43
C THR A 164 -3.13 13.13 -13.90
N VAL A 165 -4.14 12.72 -14.69
CA VAL A 165 -4.21 11.39 -15.29
C VAL A 165 -3.02 11.12 -16.20
N THR A 166 -2.59 12.12 -16.98
CA THR A 166 -1.38 11.99 -17.82
C THR A 166 -0.13 11.84 -16.96
N LEU A 167 0.00 12.63 -15.89
CA LEU A 167 1.12 12.51 -14.95
C LEU A 167 1.13 11.15 -14.24
N MET A 168 -0.05 10.65 -13.85
CA MET A 168 -0.23 9.33 -13.24
C MET A 168 0.13 8.22 -14.22
N SER A 169 -0.29 8.31 -15.48
CA SER A 169 0.13 7.35 -16.51
C SER A 169 1.65 7.32 -16.68
N ALA A 170 2.32 8.48 -16.62
CA ALA A 170 3.77 8.55 -16.69
C ALA A 170 4.46 7.99 -15.43
N ALA A 171 3.80 8.05 -14.26
CA ALA A 171 4.25 7.40 -13.04
C ALA A 171 4.18 5.87 -13.17
N TYR A 172 3.04 5.32 -13.60
CA TYR A 172 2.86 3.89 -13.86
C TYR A 172 3.77 3.33 -14.95
N ALA A 173 4.06 4.13 -15.99
CA ALA A 173 4.98 3.72 -17.05
C ALA A 173 6.45 3.72 -16.62
N SER A 174 6.78 4.25 -15.44
CA SER A 174 8.15 4.25 -14.94
C SER A 174 8.63 2.82 -14.66
N THR A 175 9.68 2.40 -15.36
CA THR A 175 10.28 1.06 -15.20
C THR A 175 11.36 1.03 -14.12
N SER A 176 11.49 2.11 -13.33
CA SER A 176 12.56 2.28 -12.33
C SER A 176 11.99 2.86 -11.03
N GLY A 177 12.76 2.73 -9.95
CA GLY A 177 12.37 3.23 -8.62
C GLY A 177 11.64 2.20 -7.75
N ALA A 178 11.05 2.67 -6.64
CA ALA A 178 10.37 1.80 -5.67
C ALA A 178 9.04 1.26 -6.21
N LEU A 179 8.28 2.05 -6.97
CA LEU A 179 7.03 1.62 -7.63
C LEU A 179 7.22 0.34 -8.45
N ALA A 180 8.15 0.36 -9.40
CA ALA A 180 8.46 -0.78 -10.24
C ALA A 180 8.88 -2.03 -9.43
N LYS A 181 9.56 -1.85 -8.30
CA LYS A 181 9.93 -2.95 -7.40
C LYS A 181 8.71 -3.55 -6.69
N HIS A 182 7.76 -2.71 -6.27
CA HIS A 182 6.50 -3.19 -5.70
C HIS A 182 5.66 -3.92 -6.75
N ASP A 183 5.54 -3.34 -7.95
CA ASP A 183 4.77 -3.91 -9.07
C ASP A 183 5.32 -5.26 -9.52
N ALA A 184 6.65 -5.43 -9.54
CA ALA A 184 7.25 -6.72 -9.86
C ALA A 184 7.01 -7.78 -8.77
N LYS A 185 7.00 -7.35 -7.50
CA LYS A 185 6.93 -8.27 -6.35
C LYS A 185 5.51 -8.71 -6.02
N ILE A 186 4.50 -7.89 -6.29
CA ILE A 186 3.09 -8.22 -6.04
C ILE A 186 2.68 -9.52 -6.79
N PRO A 187 2.89 -9.67 -8.11
CA PRO A 187 2.55 -10.90 -8.84
C PRO A 187 3.31 -12.14 -8.34
N GLU A 188 4.58 -11.97 -7.93
CA GLU A 188 5.38 -13.06 -7.35
C GLU A 188 4.75 -13.58 -6.05
N LEU A 189 4.37 -12.67 -5.15
CA LEU A 189 3.70 -13.02 -3.91
C LEU A 189 2.31 -13.60 -4.15
N GLU A 190 1.54 -13.07 -5.11
CA GLU A 190 0.24 -13.63 -5.49
C GLU A 190 0.35 -15.05 -6.04
N ARG A 191 1.43 -15.35 -6.80
CA ARG A 191 1.71 -16.71 -7.25
C ARG A 191 2.03 -17.62 -6.07
N ARG A 192 2.94 -17.20 -5.19
CA ARG A 192 3.32 -17.97 -4.00
C ARG A 192 2.13 -18.22 -3.07
N ARG A 193 1.27 -17.21 -2.88
CA ARG A 193 0.00 -17.32 -2.16
C ARG A 193 -0.91 -18.39 -2.75
N ARG A 194 -1.07 -18.43 -4.08
CA ARG A 194 -1.86 -19.46 -4.76
C ARG A 194 -1.25 -20.86 -4.65
N GLU A 195 0.07 -20.97 -4.58
CA GLU A 195 0.77 -22.25 -4.36
C GLU A 195 0.54 -22.74 -2.92
N VAL A 196 0.85 -21.92 -1.92
CA VAL A 196 0.64 -22.25 -0.49
C VAL A 196 -0.83 -22.52 -0.19
N ARG A 197 -1.75 -21.78 -0.80
CA ARG A 197 -3.20 -22.02 -0.65
C ARG A 197 -3.60 -23.40 -1.20
N ARG A 198 -3.07 -23.80 -2.35
CA ARG A 198 -3.31 -25.13 -2.92
C ARG A 198 -2.78 -26.24 -2.02
N ASP A 199 -1.58 -26.06 -1.46
CA ASP A 199 -1.01 -27.01 -0.51
C ASP A 199 -1.88 -27.12 0.75
N TYR A 200 -2.38 -25.98 1.25
CA TYR A 200 -3.30 -25.94 2.38
C TYR A 200 -4.62 -26.67 2.08
N ASP A 201 -5.26 -26.38 0.94
CA ASP A 201 -6.52 -27.01 0.54
C ASP A 201 -6.33 -28.52 0.31
N ALA A 202 -5.15 -28.96 -0.17
CA ALA A 202 -4.82 -30.37 -0.28
C ALA A 202 -4.78 -31.05 1.11
N LEU A 203 -4.14 -30.42 2.11
CA LEU A 203 -4.13 -30.92 3.49
C LEU A 203 -5.54 -31.02 4.08
N GLN A 204 -6.37 -29.99 3.84
CA GLN A 204 -7.78 -29.99 4.24
C GLN A 204 -8.57 -31.15 3.62
N SER A 205 -8.32 -31.44 2.33
CA SER A 205 -9.06 -32.47 1.59
C SER A 205 -8.85 -33.89 2.11
N VAL A 206 -7.66 -34.18 2.65
CA VAL A 206 -7.28 -35.51 3.17
C VAL A 206 -7.60 -35.70 4.65
N ARG A 207 -8.32 -34.75 5.27
CA ARG A 207 -8.76 -34.86 6.66
C ARG A 207 -9.56 -36.14 6.89
N PRO A 208 -9.18 -36.97 7.90
CA PRO A 208 -9.97 -38.12 8.30
C PRO A 208 -11.40 -37.70 8.68
N LEU A 209 -12.39 -38.45 8.20
CA LEU A 209 -13.83 -38.17 8.34
C LEU A 209 -14.32 -37.98 9.79
N GLU A 210 -13.59 -38.47 10.80
CA GLU A 210 -13.96 -38.26 12.21
C GLU A 210 -14.00 -36.78 12.61
N HIS A 211 -13.20 -35.93 11.96
CA HIS A 211 -13.22 -34.48 12.20
C HIS A 211 -14.35 -33.75 11.45
N ARG A 212 -15.06 -34.42 10.53
CA ARG A 212 -16.24 -33.86 9.85
C ARG A 212 -17.54 -34.06 10.65
N ARG A 213 -17.51 -34.89 11.70
CA ARG A 213 -18.67 -35.20 12.56
C ARG A 213 -18.82 -34.31 13.79
N ALA A 214 -17.81 -33.51 14.15
CA ALA A 214 -17.90 -32.61 15.30
C ALA A 214 -18.87 -31.42 15.07
N ASP A 215 -19.32 -31.17 13.83
CA ASP A 215 -20.18 -30.05 13.44
C ASP A 215 -21.67 -30.41 13.24
N HIS A 216 -22.11 -31.62 13.62
CA HIS A 216 -23.53 -32.02 13.45
C HIS A 216 -24.28 -32.49 14.69
N ASP A 217 -23.71 -32.39 15.89
CA ASP A 217 -24.47 -32.57 17.14
C ASP A 217 -25.00 -31.22 17.62
N ILE A 218 -26.02 -30.70 16.92
CA ILE A 218 -27.01 -29.83 17.57
C ILE A 218 -27.86 -30.78 18.40
N PRO A 219 -27.87 -30.70 19.75
CA PRO A 219 -28.73 -31.56 20.54
C PRO A 219 -30.18 -31.22 20.19
N ASP A 220 -30.91 -32.22 19.69
CA ASP A 220 -32.36 -32.17 19.53
C ASP A 220 -32.97 -31.73 20.87
N ALA A 221 -33.59 -30.55 20.87
CA ALA A 221 -34.34 -30.06 22.02
C ALA A 221 -35.55 -30.99 22.23
N GLU A 222 -35.49 -31.81 23.29
CA GLU A 222 -36.68 -32.50 23.80
C GLU A 222 -37.74 -31.47 24.20
N VAL A 223 -38.82 -31.42 23.43
CA VAL A 223 -40.05 -30.75 23.83
C VAL A 223 -40.74 -31.64 24.86
N ILE A 224 -40.49 -31.39 26.14
CA ILE A 224 -41.27 -32.00 27.22
C ILE A 224 -42.62 -31.27 27.29
N GLY A 225 -43.65 -31.90 26.72
CA GLY A 225 -45.04 -31.52 26.93
C GLY A 225 -45.56 -32.05 28.27
N GLN A 226 -46.17 -31.15 29.07
CA GLN A 226 -47.16 -31.47 30.09
C GLN A 226 -48.51 -30.90 29.66
#